data_AF-A0AAU2MLR2-F1
#
_entry.id   AF-A0AAU2MLR2-F1
#
_cell.length_a   1.000
_cell.length_b   1.000
_cell.length_c   1.000
_cell.angle_alpha   90.00
_cell.angle_beta   90.00
_cell.angle_gamma   90.00
#
_symmetry.space_group_name_H-M   'P 1'
#
loop_
_entity.id
_entity.type
_entity.pdbx_description
1 polymer ?
#
loop_
_entity_poly.entity_id
_entity_poly.type
_entity_poly.pdbx_seq_one_letter_code
_entity_poly.pdbx_strand_id
1 'polypeptide(L)'
;MISHNAADIAPSWREQLAEGAPLIVPLEIGGHTRSLTLVRRGDVLHAEHWTYCGFVRDRSAAARTAPAVRLADGDVTVRWEDGAPSDTAGLDEALRGPRHELTTGLVVRGTFDFETLQVYAATTLPGFCRLAAPKRSTLVAQQDATAMLADGSLAYLTHRMVNDAPDPADRLTEFFIHAYGPASDELAERFAGCVRTWDQKVRESGYPPMTVHPAGTPDEQLPAGDVLDKPFARLVFQWPGRVPDGTPLLVVGGQRA
;
A
#
# COMPACT_ATOMS: atom_id res chain seq x y z
N MET A 1 10.66 17.70 -13.25
CA MET A 1 9.56 17.63 -12.26
C MET A 1 8.33 17.14 -13.00
N ILE A 2 7.65 16.13 -12.45
CA ILE A 2 6.40 15.58 -13.01
C ILE A 2 5.26 16.05 -12.12
N SER A 3 4.25 16.69 -12.69
CA SER A 3 3.18 17.38 -11.95
C SER A 3 1.88 16.60 -11.84
N HIS A 4 1.78 15.41 -12.44
CA HIS A 4 0.62 14.53 -12.37
C HIS A 4 1.00 13.18 -11.77
N ASN A 5 0.03 12.49 -11.14
CA ASN A 5 0.22 11.14 -10.60
C ASN A 5 0.78 10.21 -11.68
N ALA A 6 1.84 9.47 -11.35
CA ALA A 6 2.48 8.50 -12.21
C ALA A 6 2.22 7.10 -11.66
N ALA A 7 1.66 6.21 -12.48
CA ALA A 7 1.47 4.81 -12.11
C ALA A 7 2.79 4.01 -12.13
N ASP A 8 3.79 4.50 -12.85
CA ASP A 8 5.04 3.79 -13.13
C ASP A 8 6.17 4.79 -13.47
N ILE A 9 7.41 4.32 -13.54
CA ILE A 9 8.57 5.09 -13.98
C ILE A 9 8.90 4.72 -15.43
N ALA A 10 8.68 5.65 -16.36
CA ALA A 10 8.97 5.40 -17.77
C ALA A 10 10.49 5.19 -17.99
N PRO A 11 10.91 4.25 -18.86
CA PRO A 11 12.33 4.02 -19.15
C PRO A 11 13.02 5.30 -19.65
N SER A 12 12.33 6.07 -20.49
CA SER A 12 12.83 7.33 -21.05
C SER A 12 13.13 8.39 -19.98
N TRP A 13 12.39 8.41 -18.86
CA TRP A 13 12.67 9.34 -17.76
C TRP A 13 14.00 8.98 -17.09
N ARG A 14 14.27 7.69 -16.89
CA ARG A 14 15.55 7.23 -16.34
C ARG A 14 16.70 7.47 -17.32
N GLU A 15 16.53 7.11 -18.58
CA GLU A 15 17.57 7.21 -19.62
C GLU A 15 17.99 8.67 -19.88
N GLN A 16 17.03 9.61 -19.85
CA GLN A 16 17.28 11.03 -20.05
C GLN A 16 17.79 11.76 -18.81
N LEU A 17 17.67 11.16 -17.62
CA LEU A 17 18.13 11.75 -16.37
C LEU A 17 19.65 11.66 -16.28
N ALA A 18 20.33 12.79 -16.10
CA ALA A 18 21.78 12.79 -15.87
C ALA A 18 22.13 12.07 -14.55
N GLU A 19 23.33 11.48 -14.48
CA GLU A 19 23.85 10.85 -13.26
C GLU A 19 23.81 11.84 -12.07
N GLY A 20 23.29 11.39 -10.93
CA GLY A 20 23.14 12.23 -9.72
C GLY A 20 22.03 13.29 -9.79
N ALA A 21 21.34 13.47 -10.92
CA ALA A 21 20.25 14.43 -11.02
C ALA A 21 18.98 13.91 -10.34
N PRO A 22 18.22 14.79 -9.65
CA PRO A 22 16.97 14.41 -9.01
C PRO A 22 15.78 14.40 -10.00
N LEU A 23 14.99 13.34 -9.92
CA LEU A 23 13.66 13.23 -10.50
C LEU A 23 12.62 13.29 -9.37
N ILE A 24 11.82 14.35 -9.35
CA ILE A 24 10.68 14.48 -8.44
C ILE A 24 9.43 13.98 -9.16
N VAL A 25 8.81 12.93 -8.61
CA VAL A 25 7.66 12.25 -9.20
C VAL A 25 6.62 11.85 -8.13
N PRO A 26 5.33 12.17 -8.31
CA PRO A 26 4.26 11.60 -7.50
C PRO A 26 3.94 10.18 -8.00
N LEU A 27 4.53 9.18 -7.37
CA LEU A 27 4.42 7.77 -7.76
C LEU A 27 3.29 7.08 -6.98
N GLU A 28 2.41 6.39 -7.68
CA GLU A 28 1.38 5.53 -7.09
C GLU A 28 1.98 4.19 -6.65
N ILE A 29 1.71 3.78 -5.42
CA ILE A 29 2.14 2.51 -4.82
C ILE A 29 0.93 1.92 -4.07
N GLY A 30 0.38 0.80 -4.54
CA GLY A 30 -0.83 0.17 -4.00
C GLY A 30 -2.08 1.06 -4.08
N GLY A 31 -2.14 1.99 -5.05
CA GLY A 31 -3.19 3.00 -5.11
C GLY A 31 -3.03 4.14 -4.12
N HIS A 32 -1.85 4.28 -3.50
CA HIS A 32 -1.48 5.38 -2.62
C HIS A 32 -0.35 6.18 -3.25
N THR A 33 -0.55 7.48 -3.46
CA THR A 33 0.47 8.33 -4.10
C THR A 33 1.46 8.89 -3.07
N ARG A 34 2.76 8.83 -3.39
CA ARG A 34 3.83 9.50 -2.67
C ARG A 34 4.64 10.36 -3.62
N SER A 35 4.91 11.61 -3.25
CA SER A 35 5.92 12.38 -3.95
C SER A 35 7.30 11.87 -3.53
N LEU A 36 8.07 11.44 -4.51
CA LEU A 36 9.40 10.87 -4.34
C LEU A 36 10.44 11.76 -4.99
N THR A 37 11.54 12.00 -4.28
CA THR A 37 12.79 12.48 -4.89
C THR A 37 13.65 11.27 -5.19
N LEU A 38 13.78 10.94 -6.47
CA LEU A 38 14.58 9.83 -6.98
C LEU A 38 15.89 10.37 -7.54
N VAL A 39 17.03 9.76 -7.21
CA VAL A 39 18.35 10.14 -7.75
C VAL A 39 18.95 8.99 -8.53
N ARG A 40 19.40 9.26 -9.75
CA ARG A 40 20.03 8.25 -10.59
C ARG A 40 21.44 7.92 -10.11
N ARG A 41 21.71 6.62 -9.93
CA ARG A 41 23.05 6.04 -9.74
C ARG A 41 23.21 4.86 -10.70
N GLY A 42 23.90 5.05 -11.81
CA GLY A 42 24.00 4.04 -12.87
C GLY A 42 22.64 3.81 -13.54
N ASP A 43 22.12 2.58 -13.50
CA ASP A 43 20.78 2.24 -14.06
C ASP A 43 19.69 2.12 -12.97
N VAL A 44 20.02 2.47 -11.73
CA VAL A 44 19.11 2.40 -10.58
C VAL A 44 18.74 3.80 -10.14
N LEU A 45 17.47 4.02 -9.81
CA LEU A 45 17.04 5.24 -9.12
C LEU A 45 16.90 4.96 -7.62
N HIS A 46 17.49 5.80 -6.80
CA HIS A 46 17.41 5.71 -5.34
C HIS A 46 16.43 6.74 -4.80
N ALA A 47 15.50 6.31 -3.95
CA ALA A 47 14.62 7.23 -3.25
C ALA A 47 15.37 7.90 -2.10
N GLU A 48 15.55 9.21 -2.20
CA GLU A 48 16.21 10.02 -1.18
C GLU A 48 15.20 10.71 -0.26
N HIS A 49 14.01 11.06 -0.77
CA HIS A 49 12.98 11.72 0.05
C HIS A 49 11.59 11.22 -0.32
N TRP A 50 10.74 11.15 0.70
CA TRP A 50 9.33 10.81 0.62
C TRP A 50 8.49 11.96 1.12
N THR A 51 7.36 12.22 0.47
CA THR A 51 6.36 13.13 0.99
C THR A 51 4.99 12.55 0.68
N TYR A 52 4.13 12.49 1.69
CA TYR A 52 2.74 12.16 1.45
C TYR A 52 2.06 13.28 0.69
N CYS A 53 1.33 12.90 -0.35
CA CYS A 53 0.59 13.83 -1.16
C CYS A 53 -0.75 13.21 -1.53
N GLY A 54 -1.84 13.87 -1.16
CA GLY A 54 -3.19 13.53 -1.61
C GLY A 54 -3.45 13.99 -3.05
N PHE A 55 -2.58 13.62 -4.00
CA PHE A 55 -2.82 13.93 -5.41
C PHE A 55 -4.08 13.23 -5.87
N VAL A 56 -4.93 13.95 -6.60
CA VAL A 56 -6.05 13.35 -7.32
C VAL A 56 -5.46 12.42 -8.39
N ARG A 57 -5.99 11.19 -8.49
CA ARG A 57 -5.57 10.26 -9.53
C ARG A 57 -5.59 10.92 -10.90
N ASP A 58 -4.62 10.56 -11.73
CA ASP A 58 -4.60 11.01 -13.10
C ASP A 58 -5.90 10.58 -13.79
N ARG A 59 -6.58 11.54 -14.41
CA ARG A 59 -7.80 11.34 -15.21
C ARG A 59 -7.53 11.57 -16.70
N SER A 60 -6.27 11.72 -17.10
CA SER A 60 -5.86 11.86 -18.49
C SER A 60 -6.19 10.59 -19.28
N ALA A 61 -6.20 10.69 -20.61
CA ALA A 61 -6.39 9.53 -21.48
C ALA A 61 -5.25 8.48 -21.36
N ALA A 62 -4.11 8.86 -20.75
CA ALA A 62 -3.00 7.97 -20.43
C ALA A 62 -3.10 7.36 -19.02
N ALA A 63 -4.13 7.70 -18.25
CA ALA A 63 -4.37 7.14 -16.93
C ALA A 63 -4.56 5.63 -17.03
N ARG A 64 -3.67 4.88 -16.38
CA ARG A 64 -3.78 3.43 -16.34
C ARG A 64 -5.02 3.06 -15.53
N THR A 65 -5.92 2.30 -16.13
CA THR A 65 -7.05 1.71 -15.40
C THR A 65 -6.56 0.44 -14.74
N ALA A 66 -6.51 0.42 -13.42
CA ALA A 66 -6.24 -0.78 -12.65
C ALA A 66 -7.27 -1.86 -13.01
N PRO A 67 -6.85 -3.13 -13.20
CA PRO A 67 -7.78 -4.24 -13.29
C PRO A 67 -8.78 -4.22 -12.11
N ALA A 68 -10.04 -4.51 -12.40
CA ALA A 68 -11.10 -4.46 -11.41
C ALA A 68 -12.19 -5.49 -11.66
N VAL A 69 -12.79 -5.98 -10.58
CA VAL A 69 -13.94 -6.89 -10.59
C VAL A 69 -15.03 -6.32 -9.69
N ARG A 70 -16.27 -6.37 -10.18
CA ARG A 70 -17.46 -5.98 -9.41
C ARG A 70 -18.08 -7.24 -8.80
N LEU A 71 -18.37 -7.19 -7.51
CA LEU A 71 -18.94 -8.26 -6.70
C LEU A 71 -20.24 -7.78 -6.04
N ALA A 72 -21.04 -8.71 -5.51
CA ALA A 72 -22.25 -8.41 -4.76
C ALA A 72 -23.17 -7.44 -5.51
N ASP A 73 -23.53 -7.82 -6.75
CA ASP A 73 -24.39 -7.05 -7.65
C ASP A 73 -23.89 -5.62 -7.93
N GLY A 74 -22.57 -5.41 -7.77
CA GLY A 74 -21.89 -4.15 -8.05
C GLY A 74 -21.72 -3.21 -6.86
N ASP A 75 -22.09 -3.63 -5.65
CA ASP A 75 -21.90 -2.86 -4.40
C ASP A 75 -20.42 -2.78 -4.00
N VAL A 76 -19.65 -3.83 -4.30
CA VAL A 76 -18.22 -3.90 -3.99
C VAL A 76 -17.42 -4.00 -5.29
N THR A 77 -16.39 -3.19 -5.43
CA THR A 77 -15.42 -3.28 -6.53
C THR A 77 -14.03 -3.56 -5.96
N VAL A 78 -13.45 -4.69 -6.33
CA VAL A 78 -12.06 -5.04 -6.06
C VAL A 78 -11.18 -4.44 -7.14
N ARG A 79 -10.05 -3.82 -6.76
CA ARG A 79 -9.09 -3.19 -7.68
C ARG A 79 -7.66 -3.63 -7.35
N TRP A 80 -6.88 -3.99 -8.36
CA TRP A 80 -5.46 -4.33 -8.24
C TRP A 80 -4.63 -3.23 -8.88
N GLU A 81 -4.14 -2.31 -8.06
CA GLU A 81 -3.54 -1.06 -8.53
C GLU A 81 -2.19 -1.29 -9.24
N ASP A 82 -1.36 -2.15 -8.64
CA ASP A 82 -0.03 -2.50 -9.13
C ASP A 82 0.15 -4.00 -9.38
N GLY A 83 -0.84 -4.81 -9.04
CA GLY A 83 -0.78 -6.27 -9.14
C GLY A 83 -1.57 -6.83 -10.31
N ALA A 84 -1.28 -8.10 -10.62
CA ALA A 84 -2.19 -8.88 -11.46
C ALA A 84 -3.49 -9.19 -10.69
N PRO A 85 -4.63 -9.30 -11.39
CA PRO A 85 -5.86 -9.80 -10.80
C PRO A 85 -5.65 -11.13 -10.07
N SER A 86 -6.10 -11.19 -8.82
CA SER A 86 -6.20 -12.46 -8.08
C SER A 86 -7.48 -13.20 -8.44
N ASP A 87 -7.55 -14.49 -8.14
CA ASP A 87 -8.80 -15.25 -8.28
C ASP A 87 -9.89 -14.65 -7.38
N THR A 88 -11.08 -14.50 -7.95
CA THR A 88 -12.26 -13.95 -7.28
C THR A 88 -13.40 -14.97 -7.16
N ALA A 89 -13.16 -16.21 -7.57
CA ALA A 89 -14.12 -17.29 -7.41
C ALA A 89 -14.56 -17.41 -5.94
N GLY A 90 -15.88 -17.54 -5.72
CA GLY A 90 -16.46 -17.68 -4.39
C GLY A 90 -16.63 -16.38 -3.59
N LEU A 91 -16.02 -15.25 -4.00
CA LEU A 91 -16.11 -14.01 -3.22
C LEU A 91 -17.53 -13.43 -3.14
N ASP A 92 -18.32 -13.59 -4.20
CA ASP A 92 -19.73 -13.21 -4.20
C ASP A 92 -20.52 -13.96 -3.11
N GLU A 93 -20.28 -15.26 -2.96
CA GLU A 93 -20.90 -16.08 -1.91
C GLU A 93 -20.34 -15.71 -0.53
N ALA A 94 -19.02 -15.54 -0.42
CA ALA A 94 -18.34 -15.13 0.80
C ALA A 94 -18.92 -13.83 1.39
N LEU A 95 -19.15 -12.82 0.55
CA LEU A 95 -19.72 -11.53 0.96
C LEU A 95 -21.17 -11.63 1.45
N ARG A 96 -21.92 -12.65 1.02
CA ARG A 96 -23.28 -12.93 1.54
C ARG A 96 -23.25 -13.73 2.85
N GLY A 97 -22.10 -14.29 3.20
CA GLY A 97 -21.88 -15.05 4.42
C GLY A 97 -21.67 -14.18 5.66
N PRO A 98 -21.43 -14.82 6.82
CA PRO A 98 -21.12 -14.10 8.05
C PRO A 98 -19.80 -13.34 7.93
N ARG A 99 -19.78 -12.13 8.49
CA ARG A 99 -18.56 -11.33 8.62
C ARG A 99 -17.77 -11.79 9.83
N HIS A 100 -16.51 -12.16 9.63
CA HIS A 100 -15.53 -12.31 10.69
C HIS A 100 -14.97 -10.93 11.07
N GLU A 101 -14.75 -10.72 12.36
CA GLU A 101 -14.35 -9.44 12.94
C GLU A 101 -13.18 -9.66 13.90
N LEU A 102 -12.04 -9.02 13.63
CA LEU A 102 -10.81 -9.20 14.40
C LEU A 102 -10.18 -7.87 14.82
N THR A 103 -9.86 -7.78 16.11
CA THR A 103 -9.08 -6.67 16.67
C THR A 103 -7.61 -6.77 16.29
N THR A 104 -7.03 -5.65 15.85
CA THR A 104 -5.56 -5.56 15.69
C THR A 104 -4.86 -5.32 17.03
N GLY A 105 -5.58 -4.84 18.05
CA GLY A 105 -5.03 -4.35 19.32
C GLY A 105 -4.43 -2.94 19.24
N LEU A 106 -4.32 -2.37 18.03
CA LEU A 106 -3.77 -1.03 17.82
C LEU A 106 -4.86 0.03 18.03
N VAL A 107 -4.76 0.74 19.15
CA VAL A 107 -5.61 1.90 19.48
C VAL A 107 -4.79 3.17 19.31
N VAL A 108 -5.32 4.11 18.52
CA VAL A 108 -4.72 5.40 18.24
C VAL A 108 -5.59 6.53 18.75
N ARG A 109 -4.93 7.63 19.13
CA ARG A 109 -5.58 8.81 19.68
C ARG A 109 -5.59 9.93 18.66
N GLY A 110 -6.72 10.63 18.56
CA GLY A 110 -6.86 11.83 17.75
C GLY A 110 -6.67 11.60 16.25
N THR A 111 -6.21 12.64 15.56
CA THR A 111 -5.77 12.51 14.16
C THR A 111 -4.47 11.73 14.13
N PHE A 112 -4.53 10.53 13.57
CA PHE A 112 -3.41 9.61 13.49
C PHE A 112 -2.96 9.43 12.04
N ASP A 113 -1.66 9.57 11.82
CA ASP A 113 -1.02 9.30 10.53
C ASP A 113 -0.69 7.80 10.42
N PHE A 114 -1.30 7.14 9.43
CA PHE A 114 -1.06 5.75 9.07
C PHE A 114 -0.63 5.62 7.61
N GLU A 115 -0.05 6.67 7.03
CA GLU A 115 0.34 6.71 5.63
C GLU A 115 1.43 5.70 5.29
N THR A 116 2.34 5.40 6.23
CA THR A 116 3.34 4.35 6.02
C THR A 116 2.71 2.95 6.07
N LEU A 117 1.64 2.73 6.85
CA LEU A 117 0.89 1.46 6.89
C LEU A 117 0.30 1.14 5.52
N GLN A 118 -0.20 2.15 4.80
CA GLN A 118 -0.75 2.00 3.46
C GLN A 118 0.26 1.39 2.49
N VAL A 119 1.47 1.97 2.43
CA VAL A 119 2.55 1.51 1.54
C VAL A 119 3.14 0.19 2.04
N TYR A 120 3.27 0.01 3.35
CA TYR A 120 3.73 -1.24 3.95
C TYR A 120 2.79 -2.40 3.60
N ALA A 121 1.48 -2.25 3.80
CA ALA A 121 0.50 -3.27 3.44
C ALA A 121 0.53 -3.56 1.92
N ALA A 122 0.61 -2.52 1.09
CA ALA A 122 0.68 -2.64 -0.38
C ALA A 122 1.88 -3.46 -0.89
N THR A 123 2.98 -3.47 -0.14
CA THR A 123 4.24 -4.08 -0.57
C THR A 123 4.54 -5.38 0.15
N THR A 124 3.89 -5.66 1.28
CA THR A 124 4.22 -6.81 2.14
C THR A 124 3.10 -7.85 2.26
N LEU A 125 1.86 -7.52 1.90
CA LEU A 125 0.73 -8.46 1.94
C LEU A 125 0.56 -9.16 0.59
N PRO A 126 0.71 -10.50 0.53
CA PRO A 126 0.31 -11.27 -0.64
C PRO A 126 -1.18 -11.10 -0.94
N GLY A 127 -1.53 -10.95 -2.22
CA GLY A 127 -2.92 -10.77 -2.64
C GLY A 127 -3.51 -9.40 -2.29
N PHE A 128 -2.68 -8.40 -2.02
CA PHE A 128 -3.11 -7.03 -1.75
C PHE A 128 -4.02 -6.49 -2.87
N CYS A 129 -5.09 -5.81 -2.47
CA CYS A 129 -6.00 -5.11 -3.36
C CYS A 129 -6.67 -3.91 -2.63
N ARG A 130 -7.44 -3.12 -3.38
CA ARG A 130 -8.29 -2.04 -2.84
C ARG A 130 -9.76 -2.36 -3.05
N LEU A 131 -10.59 -2.05 -2.05
CA LEU A 131 -12.04 -2.17 -2.16
C LEU A 131 -12.68 -0.79 -2.31
N ALA A 132 -13.45 -0.60 -3.37
CA ALA A 132 -14.37 0.53 -3.48
C ALA A 132 -15.80 0.06 -3.18
N ALA A 133 -16.46 0.75 -2.25
CA ALA A 133 -17.85 0.54 -1.89
C ALA A 133 -18.52 1.89 -1.61
N PRO A 134 -19.84 2.01 -1.79
CA PRO A 134 -20.57 3.23 -1.45
C PRO A 134 -20.49 3.51 0.05
N LYS A 135 -20.59 4.79 0.45
CA LYS A 135 -20.47 5.25 1.85
C LYS A 135 -21.38 4.53 2.85
N ARG A 136 -22.48 3.94 2.38
CA ARG A 136 -23.48 3.23 3.20
C ARG A 136 -23.57 1.74 2.86
N SER A 137 -22.51 1.15 2.27
CA SER A 137 -22.45 -0.29 2.06
C SER A 137 -22.56 -1.01 3.41
N THR A 138 -23.36 -2.08 3.44
CA THR A 138 -23.46 -2.97 4.59
C THR A 138 -22.37 -4.05 4.59
N LEU A 139 -21.72 -4.25 3.44
CA LEU A 139 -20.67 -5.25 3.23
C LEU A 139 -19.28 -4.71 3.56
N VAL A 140 -18.98 -3.49 3.13
CA VAL A 140 -17.67 -2.86 3.34
C VAL A 140 -17.86 -1.52 4.04
N ALA A 141 -17.51 -1.50 5.33
CA ALA A 141 -17.68 -0.34 6.21
C ALA A 141 -16.76 0.86 5.88
N GLN A 142 -15.71 0.64 5.10
CA GLN A 142 -14.69 1.65 4.79
C GLN A 142 -14.65 1.95 3.29
N GLN A 143 -14.67 3.22 2.93
CA GLN A 143 -14.50 3.62 1.53
C GLN A 143 -13.03 3.51 1.13
N ASP A 144 -12.79 2.97 -0.06
CA ASP A 144 -11.44 2.81 -0.62
C ASP A 144 -10.49 2.00 0.31
N ALA A 145 -11.03 0.94 0.90
CA ALA A 145 -10.35 0.15 1.93
C ALA A 145 -9.13 -0.59 1.40
N THR A 146 -8.10 -0.70 2.23
CA THR A 146 -6.97 -1.59 2.03
C THR A 146 -7.41 -3.03 2.33
N ALA A 147 -7.15 -3.95 1.40
CA ALA A 147 -7.66 -5.32 1.46
C ALA A 147 -6.64 -6.36 1.00
N MET A 148 -6.93 -7.62 1.26
CA MET A 148 -6.24 -8.75 0.67
C MET A 148 -7.20 -9.88 0.30
N LEU A 149 -6.86 -10.61 -0.76
CA LEU A 149 -7.59 -11.77 -1.27
C LEU A 149 -6.71 -13.01 -1.26
N ALA A 150 -7.30 -14.14 -0.87
CA ALA A 150 -6.73 -15.47 -1.08
C ALA A 150 -7.84 -16.51 -0.86
N ASP A 151 -7.77 -17.63 -1.59
CA ASP A 151 -8.56 -18.83 -1.32
C ASP A 151 -10.08 -18.57 -1.18
N GLY A 152 -10.65 -17.82 -2.13
CA GLY A 152 -12.06 -17.45 -2.13
C GLY A 152 -12.51 -16.61 -0.93
N SER A 153 -11.56 -15.96 -0.25
CA SER A 153 -11.76 -15.18 0.96
C SER A 153 -11.19 -13.78 0.81
N LEU A 154 -11.73 -12.85 1.59
CA LEU A 154 -11.38 -11.43 1.57
C LEU A 154 -11.21 -10.93 3.01
N ALA A 155 -10.14 -10.18 3.28
CA ALA A 155 -10.02 -9.39 4.50
C ALA A 155 -9.68 -7.94 4.18
N TYR A 156 -10.22 -7.00 4.93
CA TYR A 156 -9.95 -5.58 4.76
C TYR A 156 -9.81 -4.83 6.07
N LEU A 157 -8.98 -3.79 6.04
CA LEU A 157 -8.73 -2.89 7.15
C LEU A 157 -9.86 -1.86 7.25
N THR A 158 -10.44 -1.75 8.43
CA THR A 158 -11.36 -0.70 8.83
C THR A 158 -10.92 -0.12 10.17
N HIS A 159 -11.69 0.83 10.69
CA HIS A 159 -11.48 1.38 12.01
C HIS A 159 -12.80 1.45 12.78
N ARG A 160 -12.73 1.30 14.10
CA ARG A 160 -13.86 1.47 15.00
C ARG A 160 -13.57 2.54 16.04
N MET A 161 -14.55 3.39 16.32
CA MET A 161 -14.46 4.34 17.43
C MET A 161 -14.59 3.57 18.74
N VAL A 162 -13.57 3.65 19.59
CA VAL A 162 -13.56 3.05 20.94
C VAL A 162 -14.01 4.07 21.99
N ASN A 163 -13.65 5.34 21.80
CA ASN A 163 -14.08 6.44 22.65
C ASN A 163 -14.36 7.69 21.81
N ASP A 164 -15.61 8.15 21.81
CA ASP A 164 -16.02 9.39 21.13
C ASP A 164 -15.99 10.57 22.11
N ALA A 165 -14.79 11.05 22.39
CA ALA A 165 -14.59 12.25 23.20
C ALA A 165 -15.08 13.51 22.45
N PRO A 166 -15.57 14.54 23.18
CA PRO A 166 -15.95 15.82 22.57
C PRO A 166 -14.79 16.51 21.86
N ASP A 167 -13.58 16.44 22.44
CA ASP A 167 -12.36 16.89 21.79
C ASP A 167 -11.88 15.82 20.81
N PRO A 168 -11.78 16.12 19.49
CA PRO A 168 -11.22 15.19 18.52
C PRO A 168 -9.85 14.65 18.90
N ALA A 169 -9.01 15.42 19.61
CA ALA A 169 -7.69 15.00 20.05
C ALA A 169 -7.72 13.89 21.11
N ASP A 170 -8.84 13.70 21.81
CA ASP A 170 -9.00 12.66 22.84
C ASP A 170 -9.81 11.45 22.37
N ARG A 171 -10.28 11.47 21.12
CA ARG A 171 -10.95 10.31 20.52
C ARG A 171 -10.00 9.14 20.41
N LEU A 172 -10.51 7.95 20.73
CA LEU A 172 -9.76 6.71 20.57
C LEU A 172 -10.38 5.91 19.45
N THR A 173 -9.56 5.56 18.46
CA THR A 173 -9.94 4.75 17.32
C THR A 173 -9.07 3.52 17.28
N GLU A 174 -9.66 2.37 17.02
CA GLU A 174 -8.93 1.11 16.88
C GLU A 174 -8.95 0.64 15.44
N PHE A 175 -7.79 0.19 14.96
CA PHE A 175 -7.69 -0.50 13.67
C PHE A 175 -8.27 -1.91 13.81
N PHE A 176 -9.10 -2.28 12.84
CA PHE A 176 -9.93 -3.48 12.95
C PHE A 176 -10.00 -4.17 11.59
N ILE A 177 -10.05 -5.51 11.59
CA ILE A 177 -10.13 -6.30 10.37
C ILE A 177 -11.52 -6.90 10.24
N HIS A 178 -12.12 -6.70 9.07
CA HIS A 178 -13.31 -7.44 8.67
C HIS A 178 -12.91 -8.45 7.60
N ALA A 179 -13.42 -9.66 7.70
CA ALA A 179 -13.14 -10.72 6.74
C ALA A 179 -14.37 -11.55 6.37
N TYR A 180 -14.31 -12.17 5.20
CA TYR A 180 -15.37 -12.97 4.60
C TYR A 180 -14.76 -14.20 3.92
N GLY A 181 -15.55 -15.28 3.85
CA GLY A 181 -15.18 -16.49 3.11
C GLY A 181 -14.59 -17.60 3.99
N PRO A 182 -14.29 -18.77 3.39
CA PRO A 182 -13.90 -19.98 4.11
C PRO A 182 -12.59 -19.86 4.91
N ALA A 183 -11.70 -18.94 4.52
CA ALA A 183 -10.43 -18.66 5.19
C ALA A 183 -10.45 -17.30 5.92
N SER A 184 -11.62 -16.78 6.29
CA SER A 184 -11.77 -15.45 6.91
C SER A 184 -10.88 -15.25 8.13
N ASP A 185 -10.77 -16.25 9.00
CA ASP A 185 -10.02 -16.18 10.25
C ASP A 185 -8.51 -16.07 9.97
N GLU A 186 -8.00 -16.87 9.04
CA GLU A 186 -6.59 -16.85 8.65
C GLU A 186 -6.21 -15.53 7.97
N LEU A 187 -7.03 -15.07 7.01
CA LEU A 187 -6.77 -13.80 6.32
C LEU A 187 -6.85 -12.61 7.30
N ALA A 188 -7.80 -12.65 8.24
CA ALA A 188 -7.92 -11.62 9.25
C ALA A 188 -6.67 -11.56 10.13
N GLU A 189 -6.18 -12.70 10.63
CA GLU A 189 -4.99 -12.76 11.46
C GLU A 189 -3.73 -12.36 10.68
N ARG A 190 -3.61 -12.76 9.41
CA ARG A 190 -2.50 -12.35 8.55
C ARG A 190 -2.45 -10.84 8.35
N PHE A 191 -3.60 -10.21 8.08
CA PHE A 191 -3.67 -8.76 7.94
C PHE A 191 -3.43 -8.06 9.29
N ALA A 192 -4.05 -8.54 10.38
CA ALA A 192 -3.79 -8.01 11.72
C ALA A 192 -2.30 -8.10 12.09
N GLY A 193 -1.63 -9.20 11.74
CA GLY A 193 -0.19 -9.39 11.89
C GLY A 193 0.64 -8.38 11.09
N CYS A 194 0.22 -8.03 9.86
CA CYS A 194 0.83 -6.93 9.10
C CYS A 194 0.71 -5.59 9.83
N VAL A 195 -0.49 -5.26 10.34
CA VAL A 195 -0.71 -4.01 11.11
C VAL A 195 0.16 -3.98 12.38
N ARG A 196 0.20 -5.07 13.14
CA ARG A 196 1.01 -5.18 14.36
C ARG A 196 2.51 -5.09 14.07
N THR A 197 2.98 -5.72 12.99
CA THR A 197 4.39 -5.65 12.59
C THR A 197 4.78 -4.24 12.17
N TRP A 198 3.90 -3.57 11.41
CA TRP A 198 4.08 -2.17 11.05
C TRP A 198 4.18 -1.28 12.29
N ASP A 199 3.23 -1.43 13.22
CA ASP A 199 3.20 -0.63 14.46
C ASP A 199 4.48 -0.79 15.28
N GLN A 200 4.99 -2.02 15.39
CA GLN A 200 6.17 -2.33 16.20
C GLN A 200 7.49 -1.95 15.54
N LYS A 201 7.61 -2.05 14.21
CA LYS A 201 8.91 -1.98 13.52
C LYS A 201 9.06 -0.77 12.59
N VAL A 202 7.96 -0.25 12.04
CA VAL A 202 7.98 0.68 10.90
C VAL A 202 7.40 2.04 11.26
N ARG A 203 6.35 2.06 12.07
CA ARG A 203 5.57 3.27 12.36
C ARG A 203 6.43 4.47 12.75
N GLU A 204 7.40 4.27 13.64
CA GLU A 204 8.26 5.35 14.15
C GLU A 204 9.45 5.70 13.24
N SER A 205 9.80 4.84 12.29
CA SER A 205 10.96 5.00 11.40
C SER A 205 10.62 5.65 10.05
N GLY A 206 9.35 5.68 9.67
CA GLY A 206 8.89 6.33 8.44
C GLY A 206 8.95 5.43 7.21
N TYR A 207 9.15 6.04 6.03
CA TYR A 207 9.31 5.30 4.77
C TYR A 207 10.71 4.66 4.67
N PRO A 208 10.84 3.49 4.01
CA PRO A 208 12.10 2.77 3.96
C PRO A 208 13.01 3.34 2.86
N PRO A 209 14.30 2.99 2.87
CA PRO A 209 15.10 3.04 1.67
C PRO A 209 14.40 2.27 0.55
N MET A 210 14.38 2.86 -0.65
CA MET A 210 13.76 2.25 -1.82
C MET A 210 14.63 2.46 -3.05
N THR A 211 14.72 1.42 -3.88
CA THR A 211 15.40 1.48 -5.18
C THR A 211 14.43 1.14 -6.30
N VAL A 212 14.62 1.74 -7.46
CA VAL A 212 13.83 1.50 -8.67
C VAL A 212 14.76 0.97 -9.75
N HIS A 213 14.49 -0.26 -10.19
CA HIS A 213 15.25 -1.00 -11.18
C HIS A 213 14.47 -1.12 -12.49
N PRO A 214 15.14 -1.34 -13.64
CA PRO A 214 14.45 -1.73 -14.88
C PRO A 214 13.55 -2.96 -14.68
N ALA A 215 12.39 -3.01 -15.35
CA ALA A 215 11.48 -4.17 -15.32
C ALA A 215 12.16 -5.50 -15.65
N GLY A 216 13.17 -5.50 -16.52
CA GLY A 216 13.92 -6.70 -16.93
C GLY A 216 15.04 -7.12 -15.97
N THR A 217 15.22 -6.44 -14.83
CA THR A 217 16.29 -6.78 -13.87
C THR A 217 15.98 -8.13 -13.23
N PRO A 218 16.86 -9.13 -13.31
CA PRO A 218 16.65 -10.44 -12.68
C PRO A 218 16.59 -10.38 -11.15
N ASP A 219 15.90 -11.34 -10.52
CA ASP A 219 15.72 -11.39 -9.05
C ASP A 219 17.06 -11.44 -8.31
N GLU A 220 18.05 -12.16 -8.84
CA GLU A 220 19.39 -12.29 -8.25
C GLU A 220 20.21 -11.00 -8.29
N GLN A 221 19.78 -10.01 -9.06
CA GLN A 221 20.42 -8.68 -9.14
C GLN A 221 19.69 -7.64 -8.27
N LEU A 222 18.51 -7.96 -7.74
CA LEU A 222 17.81 -7.06 -6.84
C LEU A 222 18.41 -7.10 -5.43
N PRO A 223 18.45 -5.96 -4.73
CA PRO A 223 18.80 -5.96 -3.32
C PRO A 223 17.75 -6.70 -2.49
N ALA A 224 18.12 -7.14 -1.29
CA ALA A 224 17.16 -7.72 -0.36
C ALA A 224 16.10 -6.68 0.06
N GLY A 225 14.83 -7.09 0.01
CA GLY A 225 13.67 -6.27 0.36
C GLY A 225 12.38 -6.83 -0.23
N ASP A 226 11.28 -6.13 0.01
CA ASP A 226 9.99 -6.43 -0.59
C ASP A 226 9.92 -5.80 -1.99
N VAL A 227 9.62 -6.62 -3.01
CA VAL A 227 9.61 -6.21 -4.41
C VAL A 227 8.18 -5.92 -4.86
N LEU A 228 7.95 -4.74 -5.44
CA LEU A 228 6.73 -4.42 -6.16
C LEU A 228 7.06 -4.26 -7.65
N ASP A 229 6.58 -5.21 -8.44
CA ASP A 229 6.73 -5.18 -9.88
C ASP A 229 5.69 -4.23 -10.51
N LYS A 230 6.18 -3.38 -11.40
CA LYS A 230 5.38 -2.58 -12.32
C LYS A 230 5.86 -2.90 -13.74
N PRO A 231 5.03 -2.69 -14.77
CA PRO A 231 5.40 -3.05 -16.14
C PRO A 231 6.66 -2.38 -16.70
N PHE A 232 7.10 -1.23 -16.19
CA PHE A 232 8.37 -0.61 -16.63
C PHE A 232 9.47 -0.59 -15.57
N ALA A 233 9.15 -0.87 -14.30
CA ALA A 233 10.09 -0.81 -13.21
C ALA A 233 9.83 -1.85 -12.12
N ARG A 234 10.88 -2.26 -11.42
CA ARG A 234 10.80 -3.06 -10.19
C ARG A 234 11.20 -2.17 -9.01
N LEU A 235 10.30 -1.99 -8.05
CA LEU A 235 10.57 -1.19 -6.86
C LEU A 235 10.95 -2.14 -5.72
N VAL A 236 12.06 -1.89 -5.04
CA VAL A 236 12.50 -2.70 -3.90
C VAL A 236 12.48 -1.86 -2.64
N PHE A 237 11.69 -2.29 -1.65
CA PHE A 237 11.46 -1.61 -0.38
C PHE A 237 12.21 -2.33 0.74
N GLN A 238 13.05 -1.59 1.47
CA GLN A 238 13.88 -2.14 2.53
C GLN A 238 13.28 -1.85 3.90
N TRP A 239 12.10 -2.42 4.16
CA TRP A 239 11.38 -2.19 5.41
C TRP A 239 12.15 -2.72 6.64
N PRO A 240 12.13 -1.99 7.77
CA PRO A 240 12.71 -2.46 9.03
C PRO A 240 12.23 -3.85 9.43
N GLY A 241 13.16 -4.75 9.73
CA GLY A 241 12.88 -6.12 10.13
C GLY A 241 12.37 -7.05 9.02
N ARG A 242 12.43 -6.62 7.75
CA ARG A 242 12.16 -7.44 6.56
C ARG A 242 13.39 -7.65 5.67
N VAL A 243 14.51 -7.02 6.02
CA VAL A 243 15.81 -7.19 5.37
C VAL A 243 16.77 -7.84 6.38
N PRO A 244 17.65 -8.77 5.97
CA PRO A 244 18.66 -9.34 6.86
C PRO A 244 19.55 -8.28 7.51
N ASP A 245 19.86 -8.45 8.80
CA ASP A 245 20.77 -7.58 9.54
C ASP A 245 22.14 -7.53 8.82
N GLY A 246 22.60 -6.31 8.48
CA GLY A 246 23.88 -6.07 7.81
C GLY A 246 23.80 -5.46 6.42
N THR A 247 22.60 -5.27 5.85
CA THR A 247 22.45 -4.38 4.69
C THR A 247 22.55 -2.94 5.20
N PRO A 248 23.51 -2.11 4.71
CA PRO A 248 23.62 -0.74 5.18
C PRO A 248 22.32 -0.01 4.87
N LEU A 249 21.57 0.34 5.91
CA LEU A 249 20.48 1.30 5.81
C LEU A 249 21.13 2.61 5.34
N LEU A 250 20.85 3.01 4.10
CA LEU A 250 21.17 4.37 3.66
C LEU A 250 20.36 5.30 4.56
N VAL A 251 21.03 5.93 5.52
CA VAL A 251 20.44 6.87 6.45
C VAL A 251 19.99 8.09 5.64
N VAL A 252 18.70 8.18 5.36
CA VAL A 252 18.08 9.39 4.84
C VAL A 252 17.99 10.39 6.00
N GLY A 253 18.85 11.39 5.98
CA GLY A 253 18.83 12.50 6.94
C GLY A 253 17.61 13.40 6.70
N GLY A 254 16.48 13.06 7.34
CA GLY A 254 15.31 13.92 7.40
C GLY A 254 15.39 14.87 8.58
N GLN A 255 15.90 16.09 8.38
CA GLN A 255 15.68 17.20 9.30
C GLN A 255 14.24 17.69 9.11
N ARG A 256 13.44 17.58 10.16
CA ARG A 256 12.11 18.20 10.26
C ARG A 256 12.24 19.72 10.12
N ALA A 257 11.43 20.30 9.23
CA ALA A 257 10.97 21.68 9.33
C ALA A 257 9.50 21.65 9.77
#